data_AF-A0A352VXF8-F1
#
_entry.id   AF-A0A352VXF8-F1
#
_cell.length_a   1.000
_cell.length_b   1.000
_cell.length_c   1.000
_cell.angle_alpha   90.00
_cell.angle_beta   90.00
_cell.angle_gamma   90.00
#
_symmetry.space_group_name_H-M   'P 1'
#
loop_
_entity.id
_entity.type
_entity.pdbx_description
1 polymer ?
#
loop_
_entity_poly.entity_id
_entity_poly.type
_entity_poly.pdbx_seq_one_letter_code
_entity_poly.pdbx_strand_id
1 'polypeptide(L)'
;MPEKESLANITAAGGTVCVFLSVDKTEETAQAFAGALGRDCPAAVVYHASWPDQKIIRGTLDTIGAQVRAAGLKRTGIIIIGRALGEKNTESRLYSPEFTHGYRTGQKHT
;
A
#
# COMPACT_ATOMS: atom_id res chain seq x y z
N MET A 1 -18.25 -5.54 -12.02
CA MET A 1 -17.22 -4.65 -12.58
C MET A 1 -17.23 -4.82 -14.10
N PRO A 2 -17.17 -3.76 -14.91
CA PRO A 2 -17.04 -3.88 -16.36
C PRO A 2 -15.84 -4.76 -16.74
N GLU A 3 -15.88 -5.42 -17.89
CA GLU A 3 -14.85 -6.39 -18.31
C GLU A 3 -13.44 -5.78 -18.31
N LYS A 4 -13.29 -4.58 -18.89
CA LYS A 4 -12.01 -3.84 -18.93
C LYS A 4 -11.50 -3.41 -17.56
N GLU A 5 -12.39 -3.31 -16.59
CA GLU A 5 -12.08 -2.94 -15.21
C GLU A 5 -11.93 -4.17 -14.30
N SER A 6 -11.95 -5.39 -14.84
CA SER A 6 -11.77 -6.60 -14.03
C SER A 6 -10.48 -6.55 -13.20
N LEU A 7 -10.49 -7.17 -12.01
CA LEU A 7 -9.30 -7.20 -11.14
C LEU A 7 -8.09 -7.78 -11.86
N ALA A 8 -8.31 -8.85 -12.63
CA ALA A 8 -7.28 -9.46 -13.47
C ALA A 8 -6.65 -8.43 -14.42
N ASN A 9 -7.47 -7.64 -15.13
CA ASN A 9 -6.99 -6.62 -16.05
C ASN A 9 -6.24 -5.48 -15.36
N ILE A 10 -6.73 -5.04 -14.19
CA ILE A 10 -6.06 -4.02 -13.37
C ILE A 10 -4.68 -4.51 -12.89
N THR A 11 -4.60 -5.78 -12.48
CA THR A 11 -3.35 -6.36 -11.96
C THR A 11 -2.36 -6.81 -13.03
N ALA A 12 -2.81 -7.02 -14.27
CA ALA A 12 -1.99 -7.55 -15.35
C ALA A 12 -0.77 -6.67 -15.67
N ALA A 13 -0.87 -5.37 -15.44
CA ALA A 13 0.23 -4.42 -15.62
C ALA A 13 1.34 -4.53 -14.55
N GLY A 14 1.16 -5.36 -13.51
CA GLY A 14 2.14 -5.53 -12.44
C GLY A 14 2.28 -4.32 -11.50
N GLY A 15 1.34 -3.38 -11.56
CA GLY A 15 1.34 -2.16 -10.75
C GLY A 15 0.93 -2.38 -9.28
N THR A 16 1.05 -1.32 -8.49
CA THR A 16 0.48 -1.26 -7.14
C THR A 16 -0.96 -0.75 -7.21
N VAL A 17 -1.86 -1.39 -6.47
CA VAL A 17 -3.29 -1.04 -6.45
C VAL A 17 -3.64 -0.40 -5.11
N CYS A 18 -4.37 0.71 -5.16
CA CYS A 18 -4.94 1.37 -4.00
C CYS A 18 -6.47 1.26 -4.04
N VAL A 19 -7.05 0.63 -3.02
CA VAL A 19 -8.49 0.45 -2.87
C VAL A 19 -9.00 1.39 -1.78
N PHE A 20 -9.91 2.27 -2.17
CA PHE A 20 -10.54 3.26 -1.30
C PHE A 20 -11.89 2.77 -0.78
N LEU A 21 -12.33 3.35 0.34
CA LEU A 21 -13.68 3.16 0.89
C LEU A 21 -14.06 1.69 1.17
N SER A 22 -13.07 0.81 1.39
CA SER A 22 -13.28 -0.64 1.44
C SER A 22 -12.58 -1.33 2.63
N VAL A 23 -12.18 -0.59 3.66
CA VAL A 23 -11.42 -1.14 4.80
C VAL A 23 -12.21 -2.23 5.56
N ASP A 24 -13.51 -2.04 5.72
CA ASP A 24 -14.42 -3.05 6.30
C ASP A 24 -14.49 -4.34 5.45
N LYS A 25 -14.16 -4.25 4.17
CA LYS A 25 -14.08 -5.35 3.21
C LYS A 25 -12.65 -5.80 2.92
N THR A 26 -11.70 -5.54 3.83
CA THR A 26 -10.28 -5.88 3.58
C THR A 26 -10.09 -7.38 3.29
N GLU A 27 -10.78 -8.27 4.00
CA GLU A 27 -10.63 -9.71 3.79
C GLU A 27 -11.18 -10.16 2.43
N GLU A 28 -12.38 -9.69 2.05
CA GLU A 28 -12.97 -9.93 0.72
C GLU A 28 -12.07 -9.38 -0.39
N THR A 29 -11.58 -8.14 -0.23
CA THR A 29 -10.66 -7.50 -1.16
C THR A 29 -9.39 -8.34 -1.30
N ALA A 30 -8.80 -8.79 -0.19
CA ALA A 30 -7.57 -9.56 -0.22
C ALA A 30 -7.75 -10.90 -0.95
N GLN A 31 -8.86 -11.59 -0.71
CA GLN A 31 -9.21 -12.83 -1.42
C GLN A 31 -9.40 -12.60 -2.93
N ALA A 32 -10.07 -11.50 -3.31
CA ALA A 32 -10.32 -11.18 -4.70
C ALA A 32 -9.02 -10.91 -5.50
N PHE A 33 -8.02 -10.30 -4.86
CA PHE A 33 -6.71 -10.05 -5.46
C PHE A 33 -5.74 -11.24 -5.36
N ALA A 34 -5.92 -12.16 -4.41
CA ALA A 34 -4.99 -13.26 -4.16
C ALA A 34 -4.83 -14.20 -5.37
N GLY A 35 -5.89 -14.39 -6.16
CA GLY A 35 -5.84 -15.21 -7.37
C GLY A 35 -4.94 -14.64 -8.47
N ALA A 36 -4.83 -13.31 -8.57
CA ALA A 36 -4.03 -12.64 -9.60
C ALA A 36 -2.61 -12.28 -9.13
N LEU A 37 -2.44 -11.94 -7.85
CA LEU A 37 -1.16 -11.42 -7.31
C LEU A 37 -0.39 -12.42 -6.43
N GLY A 38 -1.02 -13.53 -6.05
CA GLY A 38 -0.49 -14.50 -5.09
C GLY A 38 -0.78 -14.12 -3.63
N ARG A 39 -1.01 -15.12 -2.78
CA ARG A 39 -1.33 -14.93 -1.35
C ARG A 39 -0.20 -14.27 -0.55
N ASP A 40 1.03 -14.43 -1.01
CA ASP A 40 2.23 -13.84 -0.44
C ASP A 40 2.42 -12.36 -0.85
N CYS A 41 1.59 -11.84 -1.76
CA CYS A 41 1.69 -10.45 -2.20
C CYS A 41 1.55 -9.49 -1.01
N PRO A 42 2.50 -8.57 -0.82
CA PRO A 42 2.44 -7.58 0.26
C PRO A 42 1.21 -6.67 0.15
N ALA A 43 0.62 -6.37 1.31
CA ALA A 43 -0.48 -5.45 1.45
C ALA A 43 -0.33 -4.60 2.71
N ALA A 44 -0.90 -3.39 2.67
CA ALA A 44 -0.98 -2.50 3.82
C ALA A 44 -2.36 -1.84 3.89
N VAL A 45 -2.82 -1.55 5.11
CA VAL A 45 -3.96 -0.67 5.35
C VAL A 45 -3.48 0.54 6.13
N VAL A 46 -3.69 1.73 5.56
CA VAL A 46 -3.33 3.01 6.16
C VAL A 46 -4.60 3.72 6.61
N TYR A 47 -4.78 3.83 7.92
CA TYR A 47 -5.85 4.58 8.57
C TYR A 47 -5.38 6.01 8.86
N HIS A 48 -6.22 7.00 8.54
CA HIS A 48 -5.93 8.43 8.75
C HIS A 48 -4.50 8.84 8.33
N ALA A 49 -4.15 8.56 7.07
CA ALA A 49 -2.85 8.92 6.52
C ALA A 49 -2.53 10.39 6.80
N SER A 50 -1.32 10.67 7.30
CA SER A 50 -0.80 11.99 7.71
C SER A 50 -1.42 12.65 8.95
N TRP A 51 -2.37 12.01 9.64
CA TRP A 51 -2.97 12.55 10.86
C TRP A 51 -2.19 12.09 12.11
N PRO A 52 -2.34 12.77 13.27
CA PRO A 52 -1.66 12.37 14.50
C PRO A 52 -1.99 10.95 14.98
N ASP A 53 -3.18 10.45 14.64
CA ASP A 53 -3.67 9.12 15.03
C ASP A 53 -3.51 8.07 13.92
N GLN A 54 -2.65 8.34 12.92
CA GLN A 54 -2.38 7.42 11.82
C GLN A 54 -2.01 6.01 12.33
N LYS A 55 -2.62 4.99 11.72
CA LYS A 55 -2.24 3.59 11.94
C LYS A 55 -1.93 2.91 10.63
N ILE A 56 -0.83 2.16 10.57
CA ILE A 56 -0.46 1.36 9.41
C ILE A 56 -0.39 -0.10 9.82
N ILE A 57 -1.22 -0.92 9.18
CA ILE A 57 -1.19 -2.38 9.31
C ILE A 57 -0.54 -2.93 8.06
N ARG A 58 0.46 -3.81 8.20
CA ARG A 58 1.16 -4.45 7.09
C ARG A 58 1.07 -5.96 7.22
N GLY A 59 0.97 -6.63 6.08
CA GLY A 59 0.92 -8.07 5.97
C GLY A 59 0.97 -8.51 4.51
N THR A 60 0.43 -9.69 4.25
CA THR A 60 0.22 -10.19 2.89
C THR A 60 -1.26 -10.31 2.59
N LEU A 61 -1.63 -10.63 1.34
CA LEU A 61 -3.02 -10.95 1.00
C LEU A 61 -3.59 -12.12 1.82
N ASP A 62 -2.74 -13.00 2.36
CA ASP A 62 -3.16 -14.09 3.26
C ASP A 62 -3.48 -13.62 4.68
N THR A 63 -2.80 -12.57 5.18
CA THR A 63 -2.87 -12.18 6.62
C THR A 63 -3.60 -10.86 6.87
N ILE A 64 -3.65 -9.95 5.89
CA ILE A 64 -4.04 -8.55 6.12
C ILE A 64 -5.49 -8.41 6.60
N GLY A 65 -6.41 -9.25 6.12
CA GLY A 65 -7.80 -9.26 6.54
C GLY A 65 -7.97 -9.53 8.05
N ALA A 66 -7.30 -10.57 8.54
CA ALA A 66 -7.32 -10.93 9.97
C ALA A 66 -6.68 -9.84 10.84
N GLN A 67 -5.56 -9.27 10.39
CA GLN A 67 -4.85 -8.20 11.11
C GLN A 67 -5.70 -6.92 11.23
N VAL A 68 -6.38 -6.52 10.15
CA VAL A 68 -7.29 -5.35 10.15
C VAL A 68 -8.50 -5.58 11.05
N ARG A 69 -9.10 -6.78 10.99
CA ARG A 69 -10.18 -7.18 11.90
C ARG A 69 -9.76 -7.09 13.36
N ALA A 70 -8.59 -7.62 13.70
CA ALA A 70 -8.06 -7.59 15.06
C ALA A 70 -7.80 -6.16 15.56
N ALA A 71 -7.40 -5.25 14.66
CA ALA A 71 -7.19 -3.84 14.98
C ALA A 71 -8.50 -3.02 15.11
N GLY A 72 -9.66 -3.61 14.81
CA GLY A 72 -10.96 -2.96 14.94
C GLY A 72 -11.19 -1.81 13.96
N LEU A 73 -10.41 -1.73 12.88
CA LEU A 73 -10.58 -0.68 11.86
C LEU A 73 -11.79 -0.99 10.99
N LYS A 74 -12.80 -0.12 11.03
CA LYS A 74 -14.06 -0.31 10.29
C LYS A 74 -14.33 0.76 9.23
N ARG A 75 -13.66 1.91 9.28
CA ARG A 75 -13.90 3.06 8.40
C ARG A 75 -12.59 3.82 8.16
N THR A 76 -12.59 4.67 7.14
CA THR A 76 -11.53 5.67 6.87
C THR A 76 -10.13 5.09 6.76
N GLY A 77 -9.83 4.44 5.65
CA GLY A 77 -8.47 4.05 5.32
C GLY A 77 -8.35 3.60 3.88
N ILE A 78 -7.10 3.36 3.47
CA ILE A 78 -6.74 2.95 2.11
C ILE A 78 -6.06 1.59 2.22
N ILE A 79 -6.52 0.64 1.42
CA ILE A 79 -5.84 -0.66 1.24
C ILE A 79 -4.87 -0.48 0.07
N ILE A 80 -3.60 -0.78 0.28
CA ILE A 80 -2.54 -0.71 -0.73
C ILE A 80 -2.00 -2.12 -0.93
N ILE A 81 -1.97 -2.61 -2.16
CA ILE A 81 -1.58 -3.98 -2.51
C ILE A 81 -0.53 -3.91 -3.61
N GLY A 82 0.63 -4.55 -3.39
CA GLY A 82 1.65 -4.62 -4.42
C GLY A 82 3.05 -4.96 -3.91
N ARG A 83 3.88 -5.50 -4.81
CA ARG A 83 5.25 -5.95 -4.50
C ARG A 83 6.16 -4.82 -4.03
N ALA A 84 5.89 -3.57 -4.42
CA ALA A 84 6.60 -2.39 -3.95
C ALA A 84 6.59 -2.20 -2.41
N LEU A 85 5.63 -2.80 -1.70
CA LEU A 85 5.57 -2.76 -0.23
C LEU A 85 6.49 -3.76 0.47
N GLY A 86 6.97 -4.79 -0.25
CA GLY A 86 7.84 -5.83 0.31
C GLY A 86 9.33 -5.50 0.25
N GLU A 87 9.72 -4.57 -0.61
CA GLU A 87 11.12 -4.16 -0.74
C GLU A 87 11.49 -3.16 0.34
N LYS A 88 12.62 -3.39 1.03
CA LYS A 88 13.30 -2.33 1.78
C LYS A 88 13.91 -1.37 0.78
N ASN A 89 13.07 -0.51 0.22
CA ASN A 89 13.53 0.53 -0.68
C ASN A 89 14.41 1.50 0.09
N THR A 90 15.60 1.76 -0.45
CA THR A 90 16.41 2.89 -0.01
C THR A 90 15.61 4.14 -0.32
N GLU A 91 15.41 5.01 0.66
CA GLU A 91 14.64 6.23 0.45
C GLU A 91 15.20 7.02 -0.74
N SER A 92 14.29 7.53 -1.58
CA SER A 92 14.70 8.38 -2.69
C SER A 92 15.44 9.59 -2.15
N ARG A 93 16.68 9.79 -2.62
CA ARG A 93 17.46 10.97 -2.25
C ARG A 93 16.94 12.25 -2.90
N LEU A 94 15.94 12.18 -3.77
CA LEU A 94 15.40 13.34 -4.49
C LEU A 94 15.08 14.53 -3.56
N TYR A 95 14.55 14.24 -2.37
CA TYR A 95 14.23 15.26 -1.36
C TYR A 95 15.22 15.31 -0.18
N SER A 96 16.19 14.39 -0.11
CA SER A 96 17.22 14.39 0.94
C SER A 96 17.91 15.76 0.98
N PRO A 97 18.00 16.43 2.14
CA PRO A 97 18.62 17.76 2.24
C PRO A 97 20.06 17.78 1.72
N GLU A 98 20.76 16.65 1.79
CA GLU A 98 22.15 16.47 1.36
C GLU A 98 22.30 16.22 -0.15
N PHE A 99 21.20 15.95 -0.87
CA PHE A 99 21.25 15.60 -2.28
C PHE A 99 21.26 16.83 -3.17
N THR A 100 22.38 17.05 -3.85
CA THR A 100 22.55 18.05 -4.88
C THR A 100 21.99 17.56 -6.22
N HIS A 101 21.14 18.36 -6.86
CA HIS A 101 20.69 18.16 -8.24
C HIS A 101 20.72 19.50 -8.99
N GLY A 102 20.32 19.50 -10.28
CA GLY A 102 20.55 20.62 -11.20
C GLY A 102 20.07 22.02 -10.77
N TYR A 103 19.17 22.13 -9.79
CA TYR A 103 18.65 23.41 -9.28
C TYR A 103 18.71 23.54 -7.75
N ARG A 104 19.35 22.60 -7.05
CA ARG A 104 19.42 22.60 -5.58
C ARG A 104 20.77 22.06 -5.15
N THR A 105 21.51 22.85 -4.38
CA THR A 105 22.72 22.40 -3.68
C THR A 105 22.34 21.79 -2.36
N GLY A 106 22.78 20.56 -2.10
CA GLY A 106 22.54 19.89 -0.84
C GLY A 106 23.30 20.54 0.32
N GLN A 107 22.69 20.55 1.51
CA GLN A 107 23.32 21.04 2.73
C GLN A 107 24.23 19.95 3.30
N LYS A 108 25.48 20.30 3.65
CA LYS A 108 26.34 19.43 4.46
C LYS A 108 26.03 19.71 5.93
N HIS A 109 25.69 18.68 6.71
CA HIS A 109 25.72 18.79 8.16
C HIS A 109 27.17 18.93 8.63
N THR A 110 27.46 20.01 9.35
CA THR A 110 28.71 20.22 10.10
C THR A 110 28.60 19.57 11.47
#